data_AF-A0A9E3BHU2-F1
#
_entry.id   AF-A0A9E3BHU2-F1
#
_cell.length_a   1.000
_cell.length_b   1.000
_cell.length_c   1.000
_cell.angle_alpha   90.00
_cell.angle_beta   90.00
_cell.angle_gamma   90.00
#
_symmetry.space_group_name_H-M   'P 1'
#
loop_
_entity.id
_entity.type
_entity.pdbx_description
1 polymer ?
#
loop_
_entity_poly.entity_id
_entity_poly.type
_entity_poly.pdbx_seq_one_letter_code
_entity_poly.pdbx_strand_id
1 'polypeptide(L)'
;MDRLADDGKQFDAELTGNAEQALRRAATLIWDGIDDNALLLRIVFREPTFPELADELWSAITANAYQRFAAGLRAAVKAGAVQIADPEAAAAVLVASLAYYPMVRLLIGHTPGDVDQERYRAAWIEHAQGVLMQAATVGRL
;
A
#
# COMPACT_ATOMS: atom_id res chain seq x y z
N MET A 1 7.85 -8.44 -17.42
CA MET A 1 7.15 -7.25 -17.93
C MET A 1 5.64 -7.50 -18.09
N ASP A 2 5.21 -8.64 -18.62
CA ASP A 2 3.79 -8.90 -18.94
C ASP A 2 2.88 -9.14 -17.71
N ARG A 3 3.39 -9.83 -16.68
CA ARG A 3 2.63 -10.20 -15.48
C ARG A 3 2.23 -9.02 -14.59
N LEU A 4 3.09 -7.99 -14.54
CA LEU A 4 2.91 -6.82 -13.66
C LEU A 4 1.84 -5.83 -14.18
N ALA A 5 1.70 -5.74 -15.51
CA ALA A 5 0.65 -4.96 -16.15
C ALA A 5 -0.72 -5.61 -15.99
N ASP A 6 -0.76 -6.95 -16.01
CA ASP A 6 -1.96 -7.76 -15.80
C ASP A 6 -2.47 -7.63 -14.35
N ASP A 7 -1.56 -7.72 -13.38
CA ASP A 7 -1.85 -7.52 -11.95
C ASP A 7 -2.43 -6.11 -11.67
N GLY A 8 -2.07 -5.10 -12.48
CA GLY A 8 -2.55 -3.71 -12.31
C GLY A 8 -4.00 -3.52 -12.75
N LYS A 9 -4.35 -4.05 -13.94
CA LYS A 9 -5.74 -4.07 -14.42
C LYS A 9 -6.66 -4.86 -13.51
N GLN A 10 -6.14 -5.91 -12.89
CA GLN A 10 -6.89 -6.74 -11.97
C GLN A 10 -7.22 -6.01 -10.66
N PHE A 11 -6.29 -5.22 -10.11
CA PHE A 11 -6.56 -4.41 -8.91
C PHE A 11 -7.62 -3.33 -9.17
N ASP A 12 -7.59 -2.68 -10.34
CA ASP A 12 -8.58 -1.67 -10.75
C ASP A 12 -10.01 -2.26 -10.81
N ALA A 13 -10.14 -3.45 -11.38
CA ALA A 13 -11.43 -4.16 -11.47
C ALA A 13 -11.92 -4.67 -10.11
N GLU A 14 -11.01 -5.06 -9.21
CA GLU A 14 -11.39 -5.57 -7.89
C GLU A 14 -11.81 -4.45 -6.93
N LEU A 15 -11.22 -3.25 -7.00
CA LEU A 15 -11.67 -2.09 -6.21
C LEU A 15 -13.11 -1.67 -6.51
N THR A 16 -13.61 -1.94 -7.72
CA THR A 16 -14.97 -1.59 -8.15
C THR A 16 -16.01 -2.68 -7.85
N GLY A 17 -15.59 -3.91 -7.51
CA GLY A 17 -16.49 -5.04 -7.22
C GLY A 17 -16.36 -5.66 -5.82
N ASN A 18 -15.14 -5.74 -5.27
CA ASN A 18 -14.85 -6.30 -3.94
C ASN A 18 -13.60 -5.62 -3.33
N ALA A 19 -13.79 -4.39 -2.84
CA ALA A 19 -12.71 -3.58 -2.28
C ALA A 19 -11.95 -4.27 -1.13
N GLU A 20 -12.62 -5.10 -0.31
CA GLU A 20 -11.96 -5.85 0.75
C GLU A 20 -10.92 -6.83 0.19
N GLN A 21 -11.32 -7.60 -0.83
CA GLN A 21 -10.43 -8.59 -1.44
C GLN A 21 -9.27 -7.93 -2.17
N ALA A 22 -9.51 -6.80 -2.84
CA ALA A 22 -8.46 -5.98 -3.44
C ALA A 22 -7.44 -5.52 -2.39
N LEU A 23 -7.93 -4.97 -1.27
CA LEU A 23 -7.09 -4.51 -0.16
C LEU A 23 -6.30 -5.65 0.49
N ARG A 24 -6.90 -6.83 0.67
CA ARG A 24 -6.21 -8.02 1.19
C ARG A 24 -5.05 -8.44 0.27
N ARG A 25 -5.28 -8.50 -1.04
CA ARG A 25 -4.24 -8.87 -2.01
C ARG A 25 -3.12 -7.83 -2.04
N ALA A 26 -3.48 -6.55 -2.06
CA ALA A 26 -2.53 -5.46 -1.94
C ALA A 26 -1.67 -5.59 -0.67
N ALA A 27 -2.30 -5.89 0.47
CA ALA A 27 -1.60 -6.07 1.74
C ALA A 27 -0.58 -7.22 1.68
N THR A 28 -0.97 -8.34 1.08
CA THR A 28 -0.06 -9.47 0.83
C THR A 28 1.10 -9.07 -0.09
N LEU A 29 0.82 -8.48 -1.26
CA LEU A 29 1.86 -8.12 -2.23
C LEU A 29 2.90 -7.14 -1.67
N ILE A 30 2.45 -6.14 -0.90
CA ILE A 30 3.35 -5.16 -0.28
C ILE A 30 4.22 -5.82 0.77
N TRP A 31 3.65 -6.68 1.63
CA TRP A 31 4.42 -7.35 2.67
C TRP A 31 5.38 -8.41 2.11
N ASP A 32 4.94 -9.21 1.15
CA ASP A 32 5.79 -10.19 0.46
C ASP A 32 6.96 -9.48 -0.22
N GLY A 33 6.71 -8.35 -0.90
CA GLY A 33 7.77 -7.53 -1.50
C GLY A 33 8.76 -6.99 -0.48
N ILE A 34 8.33 -6.64 0.74
CA ILE A 34 9.24 -6.19 1.81
C ILE A 34 10.04 -7.36 2.39
N ASP A 35 9.39 -8.50 2.63
CA ASP A 35 10.05 -9.68 3.19
C ASP A 35 11.06 -10.29 2.20
N ASP A 36 10.74 -10.36 0.90
CA ASP A 36 11.64 -10.81 -0.16
C ASP A 36 12.89 -9.93 -0.29
N ASN A 37 12.78 -8.65 0.06
CA ASN A 37 13.85 -7.66 -0.04
C ASN A 37 14.46 -7.29 1.33
N ALA A 38 14.16 -8.04 2.39
CA ALA A 38 14.51 -7.71 3.78
C ALA A 38 16.01 -7.45 4.01
N LEU A 39 16.90 -8.24 3.37
CA LEU A 39 18.35 -8.05 3.50
C LEU A 39 18.81 -6.73 2.88
N LEU A 40 18.36 -6.45 1.66
CA LEU A 40 18.68 -5.22 0.93
C LEU A 40 18.15 -4.00 1.69
N LEU A 41 16.90 -4.06 2.17
CA LEU A 41 16.29 -3.02 2.98
C LEU A 41 17.10 -2.76 4.25
N ARG A 42 17.56 -3.79 4.97
CA ARG A 42 18.41 -3.60 6.17
C ARG A 42 19.71 -2.87 5.86
N ILE A 43 20.35 -3.20 4.74
CA ILE A 43 21.60 -2.56 4.33
C ILE A 43 21.34 -1.09 4.02
N VAL A 44 20.37 -0.80 3.13
CA VAL A 44 20.08 0.58 2.71
C VAL A 44 19.64 1.46 3.89
N PHE A 45 18.80 0.96 4.80
CA PHE A 45 18.29 1.76 5.92
C PHE A 45 19.29 1.91 7.10
N ARG A 46 20.32 1.07 7.21
CA ARG A 46 21.34 1.19 8.27
C ARG A 46 22.65 1.82 7.80
N GLU A 47 22.95 1.78 6.50
CA GLU A 47 24.22 2.26 5.95
C GLU A 47 24.00 3.48 5.06
N PRO A 48 24.23 4.71 5.56
CA PRO A 48 24.00 5.95 4.81
C PRO A 48 24.98 6.18 3.65
N THR A 49 25.93 5.26 3.41
CA THR A 49 27.04 5.44 2.46
C THR A 49 26.68 5.09 1.01
N PHE A 50 25.47 4.57 0.74
CA PHE A 50 25.05 4.13 -0.59
C PHE A 50 23.81 4.89 -1.11
N PRO A 51 23.93 6.21 -1.38
CA PRO A 51 22.80 7.03 -1.82
C PRO A 51 22.18 6.55 -3.15
N GLU A 52 23.00 6.08 -4.09
CA GLU A 52 22.52 5.59 -5.39
C GLU A 52 21.65 4.33 -5.26
N LEU A 53 22.02 3.41 -4.36
CA LEU A 53 21.21 2.22 -4.04
C LEU A 53 19.91 2.58 -3.32
N ALA A 54 19.94 3.61 -2.47
CA ALA A 54 18.75 4.14 -1.83
C ALA A 54 17.78 4.73 -2.87
N ASP A 55 18.30 5.48 -3.85
CA ASP A 55 17.51 6.06 -4.93
C ASP A 55 16.92 5.00 -5.87
N GLU A 56 17.70 3.97 -6.23
CA GLU A 56 17.21 2.85 -7.07
C GLU A 56 16.10 2.06 -6.36
N LEU A 57 16.33 1.71 -5.09
CA LEU A 57 15.32 1.04 -4.27
C LEU A 57 14.06 1.90 -4.11
N TRP A 58 14.22 3.20 -3.86
CA TRP A 58 13.10 4.13 -3.71
C TRP A 58 12.30 4.28 -5.01
N SER A 59 12.99 4.34 -6.16
CA SER A 59 12.37 4.37 -7.48
C SER A 59 11.55 3.10 -7.74
N ALA A 60 12.09 1.92 -7.42
CA ALA A 60 11.39 0.66 -7.56
C ALA A 60 10.16 0.56 -6.65
N ILE A 61 10.25 1.00 -5.40
CA ILE A 61 9.11 1.06 -4.46
C ILE A 61 8.03 2.02 -4.98
N THR A 62 8.44 3.18 -5.49
CA THR A 62 7.52 4.23 -5.96
C THR A 62 6.77 3.85 -7.23
N ALA A 63 7.48 3.29 -8.21
CA ALA A 63 6.88 2.84 -9.45
C ALA A 63 5.86 1.71 -9.25
N ASN A 64 6.05 0.88 -8.21
CA ASN A 64 5.21 -0.29 -7.99
C ASN A 64 4.10 -0.06 -6.97
N ALA A 65 4.41 0.29 -5.72
CA ALA A 65 3.37 0.29 -4.68
C ALA A 65 2.51 1.57 -4.74
N TYR A 66 3.15 2.74 -4.73
CA TYR A 66 2.45 4.03 -4.66
C TYR A 66 1.68 4.35 -5.95
N GLN A 67 2.31 4.23 -7.11
CA GLN A 67 1.67 4.57 -8.39
C GLN A 67 0.50 3.64 -8.73
N ARG A 68 0.60 2.34 -8.43
CA ARG A 68 -0.48 1.37 -8.71
C ARG A 68 -1.67 1.59 -7.78
N PHE A 69 -1.44 1.83 -6.49
CA PHE A 69 -2.52 2.19 -5.58
C PHE A 69 -3.20 3.49 -6.03
N ALA A 70 -2.42 4.51 -6.38
CA ALA A 70 -2.97 5.78 -6.86
C ALA A 70 -3.80 5.60 -8.14
N ALA A 71 -3.36 4.75 -9.08
CA ALA A 71 -4.13 4.43 -10.28
C ALA A 71 -5.50 3.80 -9.94
N GLY A 72 -5.52 2.81 -9.05
CA GLY A 72 -6.76 2.18 -8.60
C GLY A 72 -7.71 3.16 -7.90
N LEU A 73 -7.16 4.05 -7.05
CA LEU A 73 -7.95 5.10 -6.41
C LEU A 73 -8.51 6.10 -7.43
N ARG A 74 -7.72 6.54 -8.41
CA ARG A 74 -8.21 7.42 -9.49
C ARG A 74 -9.31 6.76 -10.30
N ALA A 75 -9.18 5.48 -10.62
CA ALA A 75 -10.20 4.72 -11.33
C ALA A 75 -11.51 4.64 -10.53
N ALA A 76 -11.42 4.34 -9.23
CA ALA A 76 -12.57 4.29 -8.33
C ALA A 76 -13.26 5.66 -8.18
N VAL A 77 -12.48 6.76 -8.09
CA VAL A 77 -13.01 8.14 -8.08
C VAL A 77 -13.73 8.45 -9.40
N LYS A 78 -13.11 8.15 -10.54
CA LYS A 78 -13.71 8.37 -11.87
C LYS A 78 -15.01 7.59 -12.07
N ALA A 79 -15.10 6.40 -11.48
CA ALA A 79 -16.31 5.57 -11.49
C ALA A 79 -17.38 6.03 -10.49
N GLY A 80 -17.10 7.02 -9.64
CA GLY A 80 -18.00 7.48 -8.58
C GLY A 80 -18.16 6.48 -7.42
N ALA A 81 -17.29 5.47 -7.32
CA ALA A 81 -17.34 4.44 -6.29
C ALA A 81 -16.82 4.97 -4.94
N VAL A 82 -15.91 5.95 -4.97
CA VAL A 82 -15.32 6.61 -3.78
C VAL A 82 -15.18 8.11 -4.06
N GLN A 83 -15.10 8.95 -3.03
CA GLN A 83 -14.75 10.38 -3.16
C GLN A 83 -13.44 10.69 -2.42
N ILE A 84 -12.34 10.69 -3.14
CA ILE A 84 -11.03 11.04 -2.57
C ILE A 84 -10.57 12.33 -3.26
N ALA A 85 -10.27 13.36 -2.47
CA ALA A 85 -9.82 14.65 -3.00
C ALA A 85 -8.44 14.55 -3.67
N ASP A 86 -7.53 13.78 -3.08
CA ASP A 86 -6.18 13.54 -3.58
C ASP A 86 -5.88 12.02 -3.55
N PRO A 87 -6.16 11.30 -4.65
CA PRO A 87 -5.91 9.86 -4.76
C PRO A 87 -4.43 9.48 -4.53
N GLU A 88 -3.51 10.33 -4.94
CA GLU A 88 -2.07 10.12 -4.83
C GLU A 88 -1.61 10.21 -3.37
N ALA A 89 -2.04 11.24 -2.65
CA ALA A 89 -1.73 11.40 -1.23
C ALA A 89 -2.40 10.28 -0.39
N ALA A 90 -3.64 9.91 -0.71
CA ALA A 90 -4.33 8.81 -0.05
C ALA A 90 -3.60 7.47 -0.26
N ALA A 91 -3.16 7.19 -1.50
CA ALA A 91 -2.33 6.03 -1.80
C ALA A 91 -1.03 6.02 -1.00
N ALA A 92 -0.35 7.17 -0.91
CA ALA A 92 0.88 7.30 -0.15
C ALA A 92 0.69 6.96 1.34
N VAL A 93 -0.35 7.49 1.98
CA VAL A 93 -0.66 7.22 3.39
C VAL A 93 -1.03 5.75 3.62
N LEU A 94 -1.86 5.17 2.76
CA LEU A 94 -2.28 3.77 2.87
C LEU A 94 -1.10 2.81 2.73
N VAL A 95 -0.26 3.01 1.72
CA VAL A 95 0.91 2.15 1.50
C VAL A 95 1.94 2.35 2.63
N ALA A 96 2.22 3.59 3.05
CA ALA A 96 3.19 3.86 4.12
C ALA A 96 2.75 3.26 5.47
N SER A 97 1.48 3.42 5.84
CA SER A 97 0.95 2.84 7.08
C SER A 97 0.99 1.31 7.07
N LEU A 98 0.80 0.68 5.92
CA LEU A 98 0.93 -0.78 5.78
C LEU A 98 2.38 -1.24 5.85
N ALA A 99 3.30 -0.53 5.18
CA ALA A 99 4.72 -0.85 5.15
C ALA A 99 5.42 -0.65 6.51
N TYR A 100 4.85 0.20 7.38
CA TYR A 100 5.40 0.45 8.71
C TYR A 100 5.58 -0.83 9.53
N TYR A 101 4.62 -1.76 9.49
CA TYR A 101 4.67 -3.00 10.27
C TYR A 101 5.92 -3.84 10.00
N PRO A 102 6.14 -4.35 8.77
CA PRO A 102 7.32 -5.17 8.48
C PRO A 102 8.61 -4.37 8.63
N MET A 103 8.60 -3.04 8.41
CA MET A 103 9.77 -2.19 8.59
C MET A 103 10.21 -2.07 10.05
N VAL A 104 9.30 -1.85 11.01
CA VAL A 104 9.65 -1.83 12.45
C VAL A 104 10.17 -3.20 12.87
N ARG A 105 9.51 -4.28 12.42
CA ARG A 105 9.93 -5.65 12.68
C ARG A 105 11.35 -5.90 12.17
N LEU A 106 11.63 -5.46 10.95
CA LEU A 106 12.90 -5.69 10.27
C LEU A 106 14.06 -4.87 10.90
N LEU A 107 13.82 -3.59 11.19
CA LEU A 107 14.88 -2.66 11.57
C LEU A 107 15.11 -2.62 13.09
N ILE A 108 14.05 -2.79 13.88
CA ILE A 108 14.02 -2.56 15.34
C ILE A 108 13.77 -3.87 16.09
N GLY A 109 13.20 -4.90 15.45
CA GLY A 109 12.89 -6.18 16.10
C GLY A 109 11.60 -6.17 16.94
N HIS A 110 10.81 -5.10 16.85
CA HIS A 110 9.52 -4.93 17.51
C HIS A 110 8.37 -4.86 16.49
N THR A 111 7.13 -4.87 16.95
CA THR A 111 5.96 -4.61 16.10
C THR A 111 5.27 -3.32 16.54
N PRO A 112 4.57 -2.60 15.66
CA PRO A 112 3.84 -1.39 16.03
C PRO A 112 2.89 -1.65 17.21
N GLY A 113 3.14 -0.99 18.35
CA GLY A 113 2.34 -1.13 19.57
C GLY A 113 2.28 -2.56 20.13
N ASP A 114 3.25 -3.41 19.81
CA ASP A 114 3.27 -4.84 20.15
C ASP A 114 2.02 -5.62 19.68
N VAL A 115 1.39 -5.14 18.60
CA VAL A 115 0.24 -5.79 17.96
C VAL A 115 0.74 -6.87 17.01
N ASP A 116 0.11 -8.05 17.02
CA ASP A 116 0.47 -9.11 16.07
C ASP A 116 0.06 -8.78 14.63
N GLN A 117 0.68 -9.51 13.71
CA GLN A 117 0.63 -9.24 12.28
C GLN A 117 -0.78 -9.31 11.71
N GLU A 118 -1.58 -10.30 12.11
CA GLU A 118 -2.91 -10.48 11.55
C GLU A 118 -3.87 -9.42 12.08
N ARG A 119 -3.78 -9.08 13.38
CA ARG A 119 -4.56 -7.97 13.95
C ARG A 119 -4.23 -6.64 13.30
N TYR A 120 -2.96 -6.37 13.05
CA TYR A 120 -2.54 -5.14 12.36
C TYR A 120 -3.10 -5.08 10.93
N ARG A 121 -2.99 -6.19 10.19
CA ARG A 121 -3.51 -6.28 8.81
C ARG A 121 -5.03 -6.08 8.78
N ALA A 122 -5.76 -6.74 9.67
CA ALA A 122 -7.22 -6.63 9.75
C ALA A 122 -7.65 -5.18 10.04
N ALA A 123 -7.01 -4.53 11.02
CA ALA A 123 -7.29 -3.13 11.35
C ALA A 123 -6.95 -2.19 10.18
N TRP A 124 -5.85 -2.44 9.46
CA TRP A 124 -5.50 -1.66 8.28
C TRP A 124 -6.53 -1.79 7.16
N ILE A 125 -7.04 -3.00 6.90
CA ILE A 125 -8.10 -3.23 5.89
C ILE A 125 -9.37 -2.47 6.27
N GLU A 126 -9.80 -2.57 7.53
CA GLU A 126 -10.98 -1.87 8.03
C GLU A 126 -10.83 -0.35 7.89
N HIS A 127 -9.68 0.21 8.26
CA HIS A 127 -9.38 1.63 8.09
C HIS A 127 -9.37 2.05 6.61
N ALA A 128 -8.73 1.26 5.75
CA ALA A 128 -8.67 1.53 4.32
C ALA A 128 -10.07 1.52 3.70
N GLN A 129 -10.93 0.57 4.07
CA GLN A 129 -12.33 0.56 3.67
C GLN A 129 -13.08 1.79 4.17
N GLY A 130 -12.88 2.19 5.43
CA GLY A 130 -13.47 3.41 5.98
C GLY A 130 -13.08 4.67 5.19
N VAL A 131 -11.80 4.82 4.84
CA VAL A 131 -11.31 5.95 4.01
C VAL A 131 -11.92 5.92 2.60
N LEU A 132 -12.11 4.73 2.03
CA LEU A 132 -12.73 4.56 0.71
C LEU A 132 -14.25 4.82 0.75
N MET A 133 -14.94 4.44 1.85
CA MET A 133 -16.40 4.47 1.98
C MET A 133 -16.96 5.75 2.60
N GLN A 134 -16.26 6.42 3.53
CA GLN A 134 -16.75 7.64 4.19
C GLN A 134 -17.06 8.78 3.21
N ALA A 135 -16.55 8.66 2.00
CA ALA A 135 -16.72 9.67 0.99
C ALA A 135 -17.93 9.41 0.06
N ALA A 136 -18.64 8.30 0.20
CA ALA A 136 -19.93 8.09 -0.47
C ALA A 136 -21.12 8.73 0.29
N THR A 137 -20.95 9.11 1.56
CA THR A 137 -22.05 9.55 2.43
C THR A 137 -22.21 11.07 2.50
N VAL A 138 -21.15 11.84 2.25
CA VAL A 138 -21.17 13.31 2.38
C VAL A 138 -21.84 14.02 1.17
N GLY A 139 -22.05 13.33 0.05
CA GLY A 139 -22.74 13.88 -1.13
C GLY A 139 -24.28 13.80 -1.12
N ARG A 140 -24.91 13.52 0.02
CA ARG A 140 -26.38 13.38 0.17
C ARG A 140 -26.99 14.36 1.19
N LEU A 141 -26.52 15.59 1.21
CA LEU A 141 -27.17 16.71 1.91
C LEU A 141 -27.23 17.94 1.01
#